data_AF-A0A0Q3KNZ9-F1
#
_entry.id   AF-A0A0Q3KNZ9-F1
#
_cell.length_a   1.000
_cell.length_b   1.000
_cell.length_c   1.000
_cell.angle_alpha   90.00
_cell.angle_beta   90.00
_cell.angle_gamma   90.00
#
_symmetry.space_group_name_H-M   'P 1'
#
loop_
_entity.id
_entity.type
_entity.pdbx_description
1 polymer ?
#
loop_
_entity_poly.entity_id
_entity_poly.type
_entity_poly.pdbx_seq_one_letter_code
_entity_poly.pdbx_strand_id
1 'polypeptide(L)'
;MEHQSPCSEFAVITSTLEGGDNITRISAMNQTVVPLTMGVSLPDAVQLHRLIASLSSILCQSHNNITINRVARNTLKAIRACIINARMMDPLAHYNALKAINNCWEDEAFGYILRDPVDLRSLTVQAQQGALKILCACLPRLPGNVNDMRCVVAFVSLLTSVHTDIVCGCADALLSLSPFVPGFACAITKAYYNCLSKTPPLQIDNVITVLDRLRQLSSAIKANSDVDNVAICVLRALVIRDHVLQQKILDLAVDILNPRNVENIVQLVRNEMDPTVTNVEYRDMLQKTIDACYIKYLMG
;
A
#
# COMPACT_ATOMS: atom_id res chain seq x y z
N MET A 1 0.98 44.37 34.96
CA MET A 1 1.27 43.48 33.82
C MET A 1 0.43 42.23 34.05
N GLU A 2 -0.69 42.12 33.35
CA GLU A 2 -1.56 40.95 33.43
C GLU A 2 -0.84 39.77 32.76
N HIS A 3 -0.60 38.70 33.51
CA HIS A 3 -0.16 37.44 32.92
C HIS A 3 -1.30 36.91 32.05
N GLN A 4 -1.17 37.06 30.73
CA GLN A 4 -2.03 36.35 29.79
C GLN A 4 -1.93 34.85 30.09
N SER A 5 -3.07 34.21 30.30
CA SER A 5 -3.12 32.77 30.52
C SER A 5 -2.50 32.07 29.29
N PRO A 6 -1.66 31.05 29.46
CA PRO A 6 -1.06 30.30 28.35
C PRO A 6 -2.10 29.82 27.32
N CYS A 7 -3.32 29.47 27.76
CA CYS A 7 -4.42 29.09 26.89
C CYS A 7 -4.89 30.22 25.95
N SER A 8 -4.75 31.49 26.33
CA SER A 8 -5.14 32.62 25.48
C SER A 8 -4.13 32.87 24.36
N GLU A 9 -2.85 32.62 24.61
CA GLU A 9 -1.78 32.79 23.61
C GLU A 9 -1.85 31.73 22.51
N PHE A 10 -2.03 30.45 22.88
CA PHE A 10 -2.15 29.37 21.88
C PHE A 10 -3.40 29.49 20.99
N ALA A 11 -4.50 30.04 21.52
CA ALA A 11 -5.70 30.33 20.73
C ALA A 11 -5.43 31.40 19.66
N VAL A 12 -4.75 32.49 20.01
CA VAL A 12 -4.36 33.56 19.07
C VAL A 12 -3.38 33.05 18.03
N ILE A 13 -2.39 32.25 18.45
CA ILE A 13 -1.44 31.59 17.54
C ILE A 13 -2.20 30.73 16.53
N THR A 14 -3.11 29.86 16.98
CA THR A 14 -3.86 28.95 16.10
C THR A 14 -4.69 29.73 15.08
N SER A 15 -5.39 30.78 15.50
CA SER A 15 -6.17 31.63 14.58
C SER A 15 -5.27 32.31 13.54
N THR A 16 -4.07 32.74 13.95
CA THR A 16 -3.07 33.31 13.03
C THR A 16 -2.57 32.27 12.03
N LEU A 17 -2.42 31.00 12.43
CA LEU A 17 -2.04 29.93 11.51
C LEU A 17 -3.15 29.65 10.47
N GLU A 18 -4.41 29.70 10.87
CA GLU A 18 -5.55 29.44 10.00
C GLU A 18 -5.75 30.57 8.96
N GLY A 19 -5.72 31.83 9.39
CA GLY A 19 -6.08 32.98 8.54
C GLY A 19 -4.93 33.89 8.07
N GLY A 20 -3.73 33.74 8.61
CA GLY A 20 -2.60 34.63 8.33
C GLY A 20 -1.94 34.43 6.96
N ASP A 21 -1.21 35.45 6.51
CA ASP A 21 -0.27 35.33 5.39
C ASP A 21 0.98 34.49 5.76
N ASN A 22 1.88 34.25 4.81
CA ASN A 22 3.06 33.43 5.06
C ASN A 22 3.98 34.01 6.16
N ILE A 23 4.10 35.33 6.26
CA ILE A 23 5.00 35.99 7.21
C ILE A 23 4.44 35.87 8.63
N THR A 24 3.17 36.21 8.80
CA THR A 24 2.44 36.11 10.07
C THR A 24 2.35 34.67 10.55
N ARG A 25 2.12 33.70 9.65
CA ARG A 25 2.19 32.26 9.95
C ARG A 25 3.57 31.83 10.46
N ILE A 26 4.65 32.25 9.80
CA ILE A 26 6.02 31.95 10.25
C ILE A 26 6.28 32.56 11.63
N SER A 27 5.85 33.80 11.85
CA SER A 27 5.97 34.46 13.16
C SER A 27 5.22 33.68 14.25
N ALA A 28 3.98 33.27 14.01
CA ALA A 28 3.17 32.50 14.94
C ALA A 28 3.79 31.13 15.27
N MET A 29 4.37 30.44 14.27
CA MET A 29 5.10 29.19 14.48
C MET A 29 6.35 29.38 15.34
N ASN A 30 7.10 30.45 15.14
CA ASN A 30 8.27 30.77 15.98
C ASN A 30 7.85 31.10 17.42
N GLN A 31 6.76 31.85 17.59
CA GLN A 31 6.16 32.14 18.89
C GLN A 31 5.66 30.87 19.60
N THR A 32 5.32 29.82 18.87
CA THR A 32 4.98 28.50 19.43
C THR A 32 6.22 27.75 19.91
N VAL A 33 7.31 27.78 19.14
CA VAL A 33 8.52 26.99 19.43
C VAL A 33 9.26 27.51 20.66
N VAL A 34 9.37 28.82 20.83
CA VAL A 34 10.15 29.43 21.93
C VAL A 34 9.66 28.96 23.32
N PRO A 35 8.36 29.05 23.67
CA PRO A 35 7.84 28.55 24.95
C PRO A 35 8.05 27.04 25.12
N LEU A 36 7.82 26.26 24.06
CA LEU A 36 7.97 24.81 24.10
C LEU A 36 9.42 24.39 24.39
N THR A 37 10.41 25.10 23.83
CA THR A 37 11.83 24.87 24.12
C THR A 37 12.24 25.29 25.54
N MET A 38 11.51 26.23 26.14
CA MET A 38 11.76 26.72 27.51
C MET A 38 11.04 25.89 28.59
N GLY A 39 10.41 24.77 28.21
CA GLY A 39 9.74 23.86 29.15
C GLY A 39 8.35 24.33 29.62
N VAL A 40 7.73 25.26 28.90
CA VAL A 40 6.34 25.69 29.18
C VAL A 40 5.37 24.52 28.95
N SER A 41 4.32 24.44 29.77
CA SER A 41 3.26 23.43 29.67
C SER A 41 2.57 23.49 28.31
N LEU A 42 2.31 22.32 27.72
CA LEU A 42 1.50 22.18 26.52
C LEU A 42 0.11 22.84 26.69
N PRO A 43 -0.49 23.34 25.60
CA PRO A 43 -1.88 23.78 25.64
C PRO A 43 -2.82 22.62 25.98
N ASP A 44 -4.06 22.95 26.35
CA ASP A 44 -5.09 21.94 26.57
C ASP A 44 -5.31 21.07 25.32
N ALA A 45 -5.93 19.90 25.51
CA ALA A 45 -6.06 18.90 24.44
C ALA A 45 -6.79 19.43 23.19
N VAL A 46 -7.77 20.33 23.35
CA VAL A 46 -8.55 20.89 22.24
C VAL A 46 -7.69 21.86 21.45
N GLN A 47 -6.99 22.75 22.14
CA GLN A 47 -6.07 23.71 21.53
C GLN A 47 -4.89 23.02 20.86
N LEU A 48 -4.32 22.00 21.50
CA LEU A 48 -3.24 21.19 20.92
C LEU A 48 -3.69 20.49 19.62
N HIS A 49 -4.88 19.92 19.61
CA HIS A 49 -5.43 19.28 18.42
C HIS A 49 -5.63 20.28 17.28
N ARG A 50 -6.22 21.45 17.58
CA ARG A 50 -6.37 22.55 16.61
C ARG A 50 -5.04 23.02 16.05
N LEU A 51 -4.05 23.25 16.91
CA LEU A 51 -2.71 23.67 16.51
C LEU A 51 -2.06 22.65 15.55
N ILE A 52 -2.13 21.35 15.88
CA ILE A 52 -1.63 20.29 15.00
C ILE A 52 -2.37 20.29 13.66
N ALA A 53 -3.70 20.46 13.67
CA ALA A 53 -4.50 20.53 12.45
C ALA A 53 -4.14 21.74 11.57
N SER A 54 -3.94 22.93 12.14
CA SER A 54 -3.53 24.13 11.39
C SER A 54 -2.14 23.94 10.77
N LEU A 55 -1.18 23.38 11.52
CA LEU A 55 0.16 23.07 11.00
C LEU A 55 0.10 22.03 9.87
N SER A 56 -0.74 21.00 10.02
CA SER A 56 -0.97 20.00 8.98
C SER A 56 -1.55 20.63 7.71
N SER A 57 -2.54 21.50 7.86
CA SER A 57 -3.13 22.26 6.75
C SER A 57 -2.08 23.10 6.01
N ILE A 58 -1.16 23.76 6.74
CA ILE A 58 -0.07 24.54 6.13
C ILE A 58 0.84 23.66 5.27
N LEU A 59 1.26 22.49 5.77
CA LEU A 59 2.08 21.53 5.01
C LEU A 59 1.32 21.00 3.78
N CYS A 60 0.01 20.76 3.93
CA CYS A 60 -0.90 20.33 2.87
C CYS A 60 -1.35 21.43 1.90
N GLN A 61 -0.96 22.70 2.08
CA GLN A 61 -1.31 23.79 1.15
C GLN A 61 -0.08 24.50 0.56
N SER A 62 1.01 24.61 1.32
CA SER A 62 2.14 25.50 1.01
C SER A 62 3.23 24.84 0.18
N HIS A 63 2.84 24.17 -0.89
CA HIS A 63 3.63 23.17 -1.59
C HIS A 63 4.98 23.64 -2.13
N ASN A 64 5.06 24.89 -2.58
CA ASN A 64 6.28 25.47 -3.14
C ASN A 64 7.04 26.36 -2.15
N ASN A 65 6.51 26.58 -0.95
CA ASN A 65 7.14 27.45 0.04
C ASN A 65 7.98 26.61 1.00
N ILE A 66 9.24 26.37 0.60
CA ILE A 66 10.21 25.57 1.35
C ILE A 66 10.39 26.12 2.77
N THR A 67 10.40 27.45 2.91
CA THR A 67 10.62 28.12 4.19
C THR A 67 9.48 27.86 5.17
N ILE A 68 8.22 28.09 4.76
CA ILE A 68 7.07 27.87 5.65
C ILE A 68 6.92 26.39 6.03
N ASN A 69 7.15 25.46 5.09
CA ASN A 69 7.10 24.03 5.37
C ASN A 69 8.20 23.60 6.33
N ARG A 70 9.42 24.13 6.17
CA ARG A 70 10.53 23.87 7.09
C ARG A 70 10.19 24.32 8.51
N VAL A 71 9.61 25.52 8.65
CA VAL A 71 9.22 26.06 9.95
C VAL A 71 8.10 25.21 10.57
N ALA A 72 7.05 24.88 9.81
CA ALA A 72 5.95 24.04 10.28
C ALA A 72 6.41 22.65 10.75
N ARG A 73 7.32 22.00 10.01
CA ARG A 73 7.92 20.73 10.44
C ARG A 73 8.70 20.85 11.74
N ASN A 74 9.48 21.91 11.89
CA ASN A 74 10.25 22.15 13.12
C ASN A 74 9.31 22.40 14.31
N THR A 75 8.22 23.14 14.10
CA THR A 75 7.19 23.34 15.12
C THR A 75 6.52 22.02 15.52
N LEU A 76 6.11 21.18 14.57
CA LEU A 76 5.56 19.85 14.88
C LEU A 76 6.55 18.94 15.61
N LYS A 77 7.84 18.99 15.26
CA LYS A 77 8.90 18.25 15.97
C LYS A 77 9.03 18.73 17.42
N ALA A 78 9.01 20.04 17.66
CA ALA A 78 9.05 20.60 19.00
C ALA A 78 7.82 20.16 19.82
N ILE A 79 6.62 20.26 19.25
CA ILE A 79 5.37 19.81 19.88
C ILE A 79 5.46 18.32 20.22
N ARG A 80 5.90 17.45 19.30
CA ARG A 80 6.06 16.02 19.55
C ARG A 80 7.03 15.75 20.69
N ALA A 81 8.18 16.43 20.73
CA ALA A 81 9.15 16.28 21.80
C ALA A 81 8.57 16.66 23.16
N CYS A 82 7.77 17.73 23.22
CA CYS A 82 7.06 18.11 24.44
C CYS A 82 6.02 17.06 24.85
N ILE A 83 5.22 16.51 23.92
CA ILE A 83 4.22 15.47 24.23
C ILE A 83 4.89 14.21 24.78
N ILE A 84 5.99 13.75 24.16
CA ILE A 84 6.73 12.55 24.63
C ILE A 84 7.22 12.74 26.07
N ASN A 85 7.64 13.94 26.44
CA ASN A 85 8.14 14.26 27.77
C ASN A 85 7.04 14.67 28.77
N ALA A 86 5.78 14.81 28.33
CA ALA A 86 4.67 15.25 29.16
C ALA A 86 4.19 14.11 30.08
N ARG A 87 4.62 14.14 31.34
CA ARG A 87 4.30 13.11 32.36
C ARG A 87 2.86 13.17 32.90
N MET A 88 2.18 14.31 32.76
CA MET A 88 0.89 14.60 33.38
C MET A 88 -0.26 14.74 32.37
N MET A 89 -0.03 14.36 31.11
CA MET A 89 -1.05 14.41 30.06
C MET A 89 -1.99 13.21 30.18
N ASP A 90 -3.28 13.41 29.94
CA ASP A 90 -4.24 12.31 29.81
C ASP A 90 -3.76 11.29 28.75
N PRO A 91 -3.75 9.98 29.02
CA PRO A 91 -3.21 8.97 28.10
C PRO A 91 -3.88 8.95 26.73
N LEU A 92 -5.20 9.20 26.67
CA LEU A 92 -5.94 9.21 25.41
C LEU A 92 -5.60 10.46 24.60
N ALA A 93 -5.55 11.63 25.25
CA ALA A 93 -5.12 12.88 24.62
C ALA A 93 -3.66 12.78 24.12
N HIS A 94 -2.78 12.16 24.92
CA HIS A 94 -1.38 11.91 24.54
C HIS A 94 -1.30 11.05 23.28
N TYR A 95 -2.00 9.91 23.25
CA TYR A 95 -2.04 9.01 22.10
C TYR A 95 -2.61 9.72 20.85
N ASN A 96 -3.73 10.43 20.99
CA ASN A 96 -4.38 11.12 19.89
C ASN A 96 -3.51 12.24 19.29
N ALA A 97 -2.80 13.00 20.13
CA ALA A 97 -1.90 14.06 19.68
C ALA A 97 -0.71 13.48 18.91
N LEU A 98 -0.06 12.44 19.44
CA LEU A 98 1.04 11.76 18.73
C LEU A 98 0.57 11.13 17.40
N LYS A 99 -0.61 10.50 17.40
CA LYS A 99 -1.21 9.94 16.20
C LYS A 99 -1.49 11.02 15.16
N ALA A 100 -2.02 12.18 15.56
CA ALA A 100 -2.28 13.30 14.66
C ALA A 100 -1.00 13.85 14.02
N ILE A 101 0.09 13.98 14.79
CA ILE A 101 1.40 14.40 14.25
C ILE A 101 1.97 13.36 13.28
N ASN A 102 1.87 12.07 13.60
CA ASN A 102 2.34 11.01 12.71
C ASN A 102 1.55 10.98 11.40
N ASN A 103 0.22 11.07 11.46
CA ASN A 103 -0.63 11.16 10.27
C ASN A 103 -0.25 12.37 9.41
N CYS A 104 0.03 13.53 10.03
CA CYS A 104 0.46 14.73 9.32
C CYS A 104 1.75 14.50 8.50
N TRP A 105 2.75 13.84 9.07
CA TRP A 105 3.98 13.52 8.33
C TRP A 105 3.78 12.46 7.24
N GLU A 106 2.90 11.49 7.47
CA GLU A 106 2.53 10.52 6.46
C GLU A 106 1.81 11.20 5.28
N ASP A 107 0.85 12.07 5.55
CA ASP A 107 0.09 12.80 4.53
C ASP A 107 1.00 13.75 3.73
N GLU A 108 1.96 14.39 4.40
CA GLU A 108 3.00 15.19 3.75
C GLU A 108 3.90 14.33 2.84
N ALA A 109 4.40 13.20 3.34
CA ALA A 109 5.25 12.30 2.58
C ALA A 109 4.48 11.69 1.38
N PHE A 110 3.20 11.37 1.56
CA PHE A 110 2.30 10.97 0.50
C PHE A 110 2.17 12.06 -0.56
N GLY A 111 1.99 13.31 -0.14
CA GLY A 111 2.01 14.48 -1.04
C GLY A 111 3.30 14.57 -1.86
N TYR A 112 4.46 14.29 -1.27
CA TYR A 112 5.74 14.23 -1.99
C TYR A 112 5.79 13.11 -3.02
N ILE A 113 5.40 11.89 -2.64
CA ILE A 113 5.36 10.71 -3.54
C ILE A 113 4.51 11.00 -4.79
N LEU A 114 3.38 11.69 -4.63
CA LEU A 114 2.48 11.94 -5.75
C LEU A 114 2.94 13.09 -6.67
N ARG A 115 3.73 14.04 -6.20
CA ARG A 115 4.06 15.27 -6.97
C ARG A 115 5.24 15.13 -7.87
N ASP A 116 6.31 14.59 -7.31
CA ASP A 116 7.55 14.44 -8.03
C ASP A 116 7.39 13.14 -8.81
N PRO A 117 7.47 13.13 -10.15
CA PRO A 117 7.40 11.92 -10.97
C PRO A 117 8.66 11.06 -10.78
N VAL A 118 8.99 10.77 -9.53
CA VAL A 118 10.03 9.84 -9.13
C VAL A 118 9.50 8.47 -9.47
N ASP A 119 10.19 7.82 -10.39
CA ASP A 119 9.97 6.41 -10.66
C ASP A 119 10.36 5.60 -9.42
N LEU A 120 9.38 5.24 -8.60
CA LEU A 120 9.58 4.56 -7.31
C LEU A 120 10.39 3.27 -7.47
N ARG A 121 10.32 2.60 -8.62
CA ARG A 121 11.09 1.39 -8.93
C ARG A 121 12.62 1.62 -8.95
N SER A 122 13.06 2.86 -9.14
CA SER A 122 14.49 3.24 -9.14
C SER A 122 15.05 3.48 -7.74
N LEU A 123 14.18 3.61 -6.74
CA LEU A 123 14.58 3.80 -5.36
C LEU A 123 15.13 2.51 -4.75
N THR A 124 15.84 2.63 -3.64
CA THR A 124 16.29 1.47 -2.85
C THR A 124 15.10 0.65 -2.33
N VAL A 125 15.31 -0.64 -2.05
CA VAL A 125 14.26 -1.53 -1.47
C VAL A 125 13.61 -0.90 -0.24
N GLN A 126 14.41 -0.34 0.67
CA GLN A 126 13.91 0.28 1.90
C GLN A 126 13.04 1.51 1.61
N ALA A 127 13.42 2.32 0.62
CA ALA A 127 12.62 3.47 0.20
C ALA A 127 11.32 3.03 -0.49
N GLN A 128 11.35 1.97 -1.31
CA GLN A 128 10.14 1.38 -1.89
C GLN A 128 9.18 0.84 -0.81
N GLN A 129 9.70 0.14 0.20
CA GLN A 129 8.91 -0.32 1.35
C GLN A 129 8.29 0.86 2.14
N GLY A 130 9.07 1.93 2.35
CA GLY A 130 8.60 3.14 2.99
C GLY A 130 7.48 3.81 2.19
N ALA A 131 7.66 3.96 0.88
CA ALA A 131 6.66 4.53 -0.01
C ALA A 131 5.37 3.70 -0.01
N LEU A 132 5.46 2.38 -0.10
CA LEU A 132 4.31 1.49 -0.03
C LEU A 132 3.55 1.65 1.29
N LYS A 133 4.24 1.67 2.43
CA LYS A 133 3.62 1.89 3.75
C LYS A 133 2.85 3.21 3.80
N ILE A 134 3.45 4.28 3.27
CA ILE A 134 2.82 5.61 3.22
C ILE A 134 1.58 5.58 2.32
N LEU A 135 1.67 5.00 1.12
CA LEU A 135 0.53 4.87 0.20
C LEU A 135 -0.64 4.13 0.88
N CYS A 136 -0.37 2.99 1.53
CA CYS A 136 -1.39 2.20 2.22
C CYS A 136 -2.02 2.91 3.41
N ALA A 137 -1.22 3.65 4.19
CA ALA A 137 -1.71 4.39 5.36
C ALA A 137 -2.57 5.60 4.98
N CYS A 138 -2.22 6.29 3.88
CA CYS A 138 -2.85 7.55 3.49
C CYS A 138 -4.07 7.36 2.59
N LEU A 139 -4.06 6.37 1.69
CA LEU A 139 -5.12 6.21 0.69
C LEU A 139 -6.53 6.04 1.32
N PRO A 140 -6.72 5.23 2.39
CA PRO A 140 -8.02 5.13 3.07
C PRO A 140 -8.49 6.44 3.71
N ARG A 141 -7.56 7.34 4.06
CA ARG A 141 -7.88 8.65 4.65
C ARG A 141 -8.27 9.69 3.59
N LEU A 142 -7.94 9.43 2.33
CA LEU A 142 -8.08 10.39 1.23
C LEU A 142 -8.92 9.78 0.09
N PRO A 143 -10.22 9.49 0.31
CA PRO A 143 -11.06 8.82 -0.66
C PRO A 143 -11.17 9.58 -2.01
N GLY A 144 -10.98 10.90 -2.01
CA GLY A 144 -10.93 11.72 -3.23
C GLY A 144 -9.69 11.49 -4.12
N ASN A 145 -8.60 10.91 -3.57
CA ASN A 145 -7.34 10.68 -4.30
C ASN A 145 -7.24 9.26 -4.87
N VAL A 146 -8.24 8.42 -4.65
CA VAL A 146 -8.22 7.01 -5.10
C VAL A 146 -8.20 6.91 -6.63
N ASN A 147 -8.83 7.86 -7.31
CA ASN A 147 -8.81 7.99 -8.78
C ASN A 147 -7.76 9.00 -9.27
N ASP A 148 -6.87 9.47 -8.39
CA ASP A 148 -5.76 10.32 -8.81
C ASP A 148 -4.79 9.48 -9.65
N MET A 149 -4.59 9.88 -10.90
CA MET A 149 -3.67 9.24 -11.83
C MET A 149 -2.26 9.07 -11.23
N ARG A 150 -1.85 9.95 -10.33
CA ARG A 150 -0.54 9.90 -9.66
C ARG A 150 -0.45 8.72 -8.68
N CYS A 151 -1.53 8.41 -7.96
CA CYS A 151 -1.61 7.21 -7.11
C CYS A 151 -1.51 5.95 -7.96
N VAL A 152 -2.19 5.94 -9.11
CA VAL A 152 -2.14 4.82 -10.06
C VAL A 152 -0.72 4.61 -10.57
N VAL A 153 -0.06 5.68 -11.00
CA VAL A 153 1.34 5.64 -11.47
C VAL A 153 2.28 5.13 -10.37
N ALA A 154 2.10 5.58 -9.13
CA ALA A 154 2.92 5.12 -8.01
C ALA A 154 2.78 3.61 -7.76
N PHE A 155 1.55 3.09 -7.72
CA PHE A 155 1.31 1.66 -7.57
C PHE A 155 1.83 0.85 -8.76
N VAL A 156 1.67 1.33 -9.99
CA VAL A 156 2.22 0.66 -11.18
C VAL A 156 3.75 0.62 -11.16
N SER A 157 4.41 1.70 -10.72
CA SER A 157 5.87 1.72 -10.55
C SER A 157 6.33 0.68 -9.52
N LEU A 158 5.63 0.54 -8.39
CA LEU A 158 5.94 -0.47 -7.37
C LEU A 158 5.63 -1.90 -7.83
N LEU A 159 4.52 -2.14 -8.55
CA LEU A 159 4.18 -3.45 -9.13
C LEU A 159 5.17 -3.91 -10.21
N THR A 160 5.93 -2.98 -10.80
CA THR A 160 6.97 -3.27 -11.80
C THR A 160 8.38 -3.25 -11.20
N SER A 161 8.50 -3.23 -9.86
CA SER A 161 9.79 -3.34 -9.17
C SER A 161 10.50 -4.66 -9.49
N VAL A 162 11.83 -4.62 -9.54
CA VAL A 162 12.66 -5.82 -9.68
C VAL A 162 12.58 -6.71 -8.43
N HIS A 163 12.24 -6.13 -7.27
CA HIS A 163 12.21 -6.80 -5.98
C HIS A 163 10.86 -7.46 -5.74
N THR A 164 10.84 -8.81 -5.72
CA THR A 164 9.62 -9.60 -5.54
C THR A 164 8.84 -9.22 -4.28
N ASP A 165 9.53 -8.98 -3.15
CA ASP A 165 8.86 -8.64 -1.89
C ASP A 165 8.07 -7.33 -1.99
N ILE A 166 8.57 -6.36 -2.77
CA ILE A 166 7.87 -5.10 -3.05
C ILE A 166 6.65 -5.35 -3.92
N VAL A 167 6.81 -6.14 -4.98
CA VAL A 167 5.72 -6.47 -5.90
C VAL A 167 4.60 -7.21 -5.18
N CYS A 168 4.93 -8.24 -4.39
CA CYS A 168 3.97 -8.99 -3.59
C CYS A 168 3.30 -8.10 -2.53
N GLY A 169 4.08 -7.33 -1.76
CA GLY A 169 3.52 -6.41 -0.77
C GLY A 169 2.60 -5.35 -1.38
N CYS A 170 2.96 -4.83 -2.56
CA CYS A 170 2.15 -3.87 -3.31
C CYS A 170 0.86 -4.50 -3.84
N ALA A 171 0.94 -5.73 -4.35
CA ALA A 171 -0.21 -6.50 -4.82
C ALA A 171 -1.17 -6.83 -3.66
N ASP A 172 -0.66 -7.22 -2.48
CA ASP A 172 -1.43 -7.45 -1.25
C ASP A 172 -2.12 -6.18 -0.75
N ALA A 173 -1.40 -5.06 -0.76
CA ALA A 173 -1.96 -3.76 -0.43
C ALA A 173 -3.12 -3.39 -1.35
N LEU A 174 -2.93 -3.51 -2.66
CA LEU A 174 -3.98 -3.21 -3.64
C LEU A 174 -5.17 -4.15 -3.52
N LEU A 175 -4.95 -5.43 -3.20
CA LEU A 175 -6.03 -6.37 -2.95
C LEU A 175 -6.88 -5.94 -1.74
N SER A 176 -6.22 -5.50 -0.67
CA SER A 176 -6.89 -4.94 0.51
C SER A 176 -7.64 -3.63 0.22
N LEU A 177 -7.15 -2.88 -0.78
CA LEU A 177 -7.74 -1.62 -1.24
C LEU A 177 -8.72 -1.81 -2.42
N SER A 178 -8.93 -3.04 -2.90
CA SER A 178 -9.81 -3.35 -4.03
C SER A 178 -11.24 -2.81 -3.91
N PRO A 179 -11.86 -2.72 -2.71
CA PRO A 179 -13.17 -2.08 -2.57
C PRO A 179 -13.18 -0.60 -2.94
N PHE A 180 -12.03 0.07 -2.85
CA PHE A 180 -11.88 1.51 -3.10
C PHE A 180 -11.35 1.79 -4.50
N VAL A 181 -10.47 0.93 -5.03
CA VAL A 181 -9.78 1.15 -6.31
C VAL A 181 -10.16 0.10 -7.38
N PRO A 182 -11.32 0.24 -8.04
CA PRO A 182 -11.69 -0.64 -9.14
C PRO A 182 -10.70 -0.46 -10.32
N GLY A 183 -10.27 -1.56 -10.92
CA GLY A 183 -9.41 -1.56 -12.12
C GLY A 183 -8.00 -2.11 -11.93
N PHE A 184 -7.54 -2.36 -10.70
CA PHE A 184 -6.21 -2.93 -10.45
C PHE A 184 -6.14 -4.45 -10.49
N ALA A 185 -7.28 -5.16 -10.48
CA ALA A 185 -7.31 -6.62 -10.49
C ALA A 185 -6.36 -7.18 -11.55
N CYS A 186 -6.51 -6.80 -12.81
CA CYS A 186 -5.64 -7.25 -13.90
C CYS A 186 -4.14 -7.00 -13.65
N ALA A 187 -3.78 -5.85 -13.08
CA ALA A 187 -2.39 -5.48 -12.79
C ALA A 187 -1.81 -6.30 -11.62
N ILE A 188 -2.59 -6.46 -10.54
CA ILE A 188 -2.26 -7.31 -9.39
C ILE A 188 -2.03 -8.75 -9.87
N THR A 189 -2.95 -9.23 -10.72
CA THR A 189 -2.87 -10.58 -11.23
C THR A 189 -1.61 -10.77 -12.07
N LYS A 190 -1.32 -9.87 -13.01
CA LYS A 190 -0.07 -9.87 -13.82
C LYS A 190 1.18 -9.84 -12.95
N ALA A 191 1.18 -9.04 -11.89
CA ALA A 191 2.30 -8.98 -10.96
C ALA A 191 2.58 -10.33 -10.28
N TYR A 192 1.53 -10.99 -9.79
CA TYR A 192 1.65 -12.33 -9.19
C TYR A 192 2.13 -13.40 -10.18
N TYR A 193 1.67 -13.38 -11.43
CA TYR A 193 2.18 -14.33 -12.45
C TYR A 193 3.63 -14.08 -12.82
N ASN A 194 4.03 -12.80 -12.93
CA ASN A 194 5.43 -12.46 -13.18
C ASN A 194 6.31 -12.96 -12.04
N CYS A 195 5.84 -12.89 -10.79
CA CYS A 195 6.52 -13.48 -9.64
C CYS A 195 6.69 -15.00 -9.77
N LEU A 196 5.66 -15.75 -10.21
CA LEU A 196 5.75 -17.19 -10.45
C LEU A 196 6.68 -17.57 -11.62
N SER A 197 6.77 -16.69 -12.63
CA SER A 197 7.57 -16.93 -13.84
C SER A 197 9.04 -16.50 -13.70
N LYS A 198 9.46 -15.98 -12.53
CA LYS A 198 10.84 -15.53 -12.31
C LYS A 198 11.83 -16.68 -12.32
N THR A 199 13.04 -16.37 -12.79
CA THR A 199 14.22 -17.24 -12.69
C THR A 199 15.30 -16.50 -11.87
N PRO A 200 15.82 -17.06 -10.76
CA PRO A 200 15.45 -18.36 -10.17
C PRO A 200 14.01 -18.37 -9.62
N PRO A 201 13.40 -19.57 -9.49
CA PRO A 201 12.04 -19.70 -8.96
C PRO A 201 11.96 -19.21 -7.51
N LEU A 202 10.76 -18.78 -7.12
CA LEU A 202 10.49 -18.34 -5.75
C LEU A 202 10.68 -19.46 -4.73
N GLN A 203 10.98 -19.07 -3.50
CA GLN A 203 10.89 -19.99 -2.36
C GLN A 203 9.45 -20.51 -2.21
N ILE A 204 9.32 -21.75 -1.74
CA ILE A 204 8.05 -22.48 -1.60
C ILE A 204 6.99 -21.66 -0.84
N ASP A 205 7.34 -21.01 0.27
CA ASP A 205 6.41 -20.21 1.07
C ASP A 205 5.83 -19.01 0.30
N ASN A 206 6.65 -18.38 -0.54
CA ASN A 206 6.22 -17.28 -1.41
C ASN A 206 5.30 -17.80 -2.52
N VAL A 207 5.56 -18.99 -3.07
CA VAL A 207 4.67 -19.62 -4.06
C VAL A 207 3.30 -19.88 -3.47
N ILE A 208 3.22 -20.47 -2.27
CA ILE A 208 1.94 -20.73 -1.58
C ILE A 208 1.13 -19.44 -1.45
N THR A 209 1.78 -18.40 -0.94
CA THR A 209 1.15 -17.10 -0.73
C THR A 209 0.62 -16.53 -2.05
N VAL A 210 1.42 -16.56 -3.11
CA VAL A 210 1.02 -16.07 -4.43
C VAL A 210 -0.15 -16.88 -5.01
N LEU A 211 -0.13 -18.21 -4.90
CA LEU A 211 -1.23 -19.07 -5.36
C LEU A 211 -2.54 -18.80 -4.62
N ASP A 212 -2.48 -18.66 -3.29
CA ASP A 212 -3.66 -18.37 -2.47
C ASP A 212 -4.27 -17.01 -2.83
N ARG A 213 -3.45 -15.99 -3.16
CA ARG A 213 -3.91 -14.68 -3.64
C ARG A 213 -4.51 -14.72 -5.03
N LEU A 214 -3.90 -15.45 -5.96
CA LEU A 214 -4.45 -15.66 -7.30
C LEU A 214 -5.81 -16.36 -7.24
N ARG A 215 -5.99 -17.30 -6.30
CA ARG A 215 -7.27 -17.96 -6.07
C ARG A 215 -8.36 -17.00 -5.61
N GLN A 216 -8.04 -16.06 -4.71
CA GLN A 216 -8.96 -15.00 -4.29
C GLN A 216 -9.38 -14.09 -5.47
N LEU A 217 -8.51 -13.94 -6.47
CA LEU A 217 -8.75 -13.16 -7.68
C LEU A 217 -9.40 -13.96 -8.82
N SER A 218 -9.71 -15.25 -8.64
CA SER A 218 -10.18 -16.16 -9.70
C SER A 218 -11.41 -15.64 -10.46
N SER A 219 -12.36 -14.99 -9.78
CA SER A 219 -13.54 -14.39 -10.41
C SER A 219 -13.17 -13.22 -11.34
N ALA A 220 -12.26 -12.34 -10.90
CA ALA A 220 -11.77 -11.23 -11.70
C ALA A 220 -10.91 -11.72 -12.87
N ILE A 221 -10.13 -12.79 -12.67
CA ILE A 221 -9.32 -13.44 -13.71
C ILE A 221 -10.21 -13.97 -14.83
N LYS A 222 -11.29 -14.69 -14.49
CA LYS A 222 -12.24 -15.25 -15.48
C LYS A 222 -12.85 -14.20 -16.40
N ALA A 223 -13.13 -13.03 -15.85
CA ALA A 223 -13.74 -11.92 -16.57
C ALA A 223 -12.74 -11.16 -17.46
N ASN A 224 -11.43 -11.41 -17.31
CA ASN A 224 -10.39 -10.74 -18.05
C ASN A 224 -10.19 -11.37 -19.44
N SER A 225 -9.89 -10.53 -20.45
CA SER A 225 -9.56 -10.99 -21.81
C SER A 225 -8.24 -11.75 -21.89
N ASP A 226 -7.33 -11.55 -20.93
CA ASP A 226 -5.95 -12.09 -20.94
C ASP A 226 -5.82 -13.44 -20.20
N VAL A 227 -6.93 -14.15 -19.98
CA VAL A 227 -7.01 -15.35 -19.13
C VAL A 227 -6.11 -16.52 -19.63
N ASP A 228 -5.81 -16.58 -20.93
CA ASP A 228 -4.98 -17.65 -21.51
C ASP A 228 -3.51 -17.52 -21.10
N ASN A 229 -2.97 -16.30 -21.19
CA ASN A 229 -1.60 -16.02 -20.76
C ASN A 229 -1.43 -16.27 -19.26
N VAL A 230 -2.45 -15.93 -18.50
CA VAL A 230 -2.57 -16.23 -17.08
C VAL A 230 -2.48 -17.74 -16.82
N ALA A 231 -3.29 -18.55 -17.52
CA ALA A 231 -3.31 -20.00 -17.35
C ALA A 231 -1.96 -20.64 -17.69
N ILE A 232 -1.30 -20.20 -18.77
CA ILE A 232 0.05 -20.64 -19.14
C ILE A 232 1.05 -20.35 -18.01
N CYS A 233 1.01 -19.16 -17.42
CA CYS A 233 1.93 -18.80 -16.34
C CYS A 233 1.68 -19.60 -15.06
N VAL A 234 0.41 -19.88 -14.73
CA VAL A 234 0.05 -20.76 -13.60
C VAL A 234 0.60 -22.16 -13.82
N LEU A 235 0.37 -22.76 -14.98
CA LEU A 235 0.81 -24.12 -15.26
C LEU A 235 2.35 -24.24 -15.37
N ARG A 236 3.06 -23.18 -15.79
CA ARG A 236 4.54 -23.16 -15.71
C ARG A 236 5.09 -23.35 -14.30
N ALA A 237 4.32 -23.01 -13.26
CA ALA A 237 4.73 -23.23 -11.87
C ALA A 237 4.76 -24.72 -11.49
N LEU A 238 4.22 -25.63 -12.31
CA LEU A 238 4.27 -27.08 -12.09
C LEU A 238 5.69 -27.67 -12.09
N VAL A 239 6.68 -26.90 -12.54
CA VAL A 239 8.12 -27.23 -12.41
C VAL A 239 8.53 -27.48 -10.95
N ILE A 240 7.76 -26.98 -9.98
CA ILE A 240 7.94 -27.25 -8.57
C ILE A 240 7.64 -28.72 -8.29
N ARG A 241 8.63 -29.46 -7.79
CA ARG A 241 8.53 -30.91 -7.51
C ARG A 241 7.95 -31.22 -6.13
N ASP A 242 6.87 -30.54 -5.78
CA ASP A 242 6.11 -30.78 -4.56
C ASP A 242 4.66 -31.09 -4.94
N HIS A 243 4.20 -32.31 -4.68
CA HIS A 243 2.89 -32.78 -5.10
C HIS A 243 1.73 -31.96 -4.49
N VAL A 244 1.89 -31.44 -3.27
CA VAL A 244 0.86 -30.61 -2.61
C VAL A 244 0.71 -29.28 -3.34
N LEU A 245 1.83 -28.64 -3.71
CA LEU A 245 1.83 -27.42 -4.49
C LEU A 245 1.37 -27.64 -5.93
N GLN A 246 1.79 -28.73 -6.55
CA GLN A 246 1.32 -29.10 -7.89
C GLN A 246 -0.20 -29.27 -7.92
N GLN A 247 -0.79 -29.94 -6.92
CA GLN A 247 -2.24 -30.02 -6.78
C GLN A 247 -2.87 -28.63 -6.63
N LYS A 248 -2.33 -27.76 -5.78
CA LYS A 248 -2.83 -26.38 -5.62
C LYS A 248 -2.79 -25.58 -6.93
N ILE A 249 -1.74 -25.76 -7.74
CA ILE A 249 -1.59 -25.11 -9.05
C ILE A 249 -2.65 -25.60 -10.03
N LEU A 250 -2.87 -26.92 -10.08
CA LEU A 250 -3.89 -27.53 -10.94
C LEU A 250 -5.30 -27.13 -10.52
N ASP A 251 -5.59 -27.12 -9.22
CA ASP A 251 -6.86 -26.63 -8.68
C ASP A 251 -7.11 -25.17 -9.07
N LEU A 252 -6.09 -24.31 -9.01
CA LEU A 252 -6.18 -22.92 -9.46
C LEU A 252 -6.47 -22.83 -10.97
N ALA A 253 -5.81 -23.66 -11.79
CA ALA A 253 -6.05 -23.71 -13.24
C ALA A 253 -7.51 -24.06 -13.57
N VAL A 254 -8.08 -25.05 -12.85
CA VAL A 254 -9.51 -25.38 -12.94
C VAL A 254 -10.38 -24.23 -12.40
N ASP A 255 -9.94 -23.54 -11.36
CA ASP A 255 -10.67 -22.41 -10.76
C ASP A 255 -10.77 -21.19 -11.65
N ILE A 256 -9.84 -20.96 -12.59
CA ILE A 256 -9.87 -19.84 -13.54
C ILE A 256 -10.45 -20.21 -14.93
N LEU A 257 -10.96 -21.43 -15.07
CA LEU A 257 -11.51 -21.94 -16.32
C LEU A 257 -12.71 -21.12 -16.80
N ASN A 258 -12.76 -20.87 -18.10
CA ASN A 258 -13.89 -20.29 -18.82
C ASN A 258 -14.00 -20.91 -20.23
N PRO A 259 -15.09 -20.67 -20.98
CA PRO A 259 -15.28 -21.28 -22.29
C PRO A 259 -14.21 -20.94 -23.33
N ARG A 260 -13.40 -19.90 -23.11
CA ARG A 260 -12.36 -19.46 -24.04
C ARG A 260 -11.03 -20.20 -23.83
N ASN A 261 -10.72 -20.60 -22.60
CA ASN A 261 -9.40 -21.15 -22.24
C ASN A 261 -9.38 -22.66 -21.96
N VAL A 262 -10.54 -23.33 -21.90
CA VAL A 262 -10.64 -24.75 -21.53
C VAL A 262 -9.74 -25.65 -22.37
N GLU A 263 -9.76 -25.49 -23.69
CA GLU A 263 -8.97 -26.35 -24.60
C GLU A 263 -7.47 -26.13 -24.41
N ASN A 264 -7.07 -24.87 -24.21
CA ASN A 264 -5.68 -24.50 -23.98
C ASN A 264 -5.16 -25.07 -22.65
N ILE A 265 -5.94 -24.95 -21.56
CA ILE A 265 -5.60 -25.53 -20.26
C ILE A 265 -5.46 -27.05 -20.37
N VAL A 266 -6.43 -27.74 -20.97
CA VAL A 266 -6.39 -29.20 -21.14
C VAL A 266 -5.17 -29.62 -21.97
N GLN A 267 -4.87 -28.91 -23.05
CA GLN A 267 -3.70 -29.22 -23.88
C GLN A 267 -2.38 -29.04 -23.10
N LEU A 268 -2.24 -27.97 -22.32
CA LEU A 268 -1.05 -27.74 -21.49
C LEU A 268 -0.88 -28.82 -20.43
N VAL A 269 -1.96 -29.23 -19.75
CA VAL A 269 -1.92 -30.31 -18.75
C VAL A 269 -1.57 -31.64 -19.41
N ARG A 270 -2.07 -31.94 -20.62
CA ARG A 270 -1.69 -33.13 -21.38
C ARG A 270 -0.21 -33.13 -21.76
N ASN A 271 0.34 -31.97 -22.13
CA ASN A 271 1.75 -31.86 -22.48
C ASN A 271 2.68 -32.17 -21.29
N GLU A 272 2.23 -31.92 -20.06
CA GLU A 272 2.97 -32.30 -18.84
C GLU A 272 2.94 -33.81 -18.56
N MET A 273 2.03 -34.58 -19.17
CA MET A 273 1.92 -36.04 -18.97
C MET A 273 2.98 -36.84 -19.74
N ASP A 274 4.20 -36.32 -19.87
CA ASP A 274 5.30 -37.05 -20.52
C ASP A 274 5.59 -38.34 -19.73
N PRO A 275 5.43 -39.53 -20.34
CA PRO A 275 5.61 -40.79 -19.66
C PRO A 275 7.05 -41.04 -19.18
N THR A 276 8.03 -40.33 -19.74
CA THR A 276 9.46 -40.48 -19.42
C THR A 276 9.89 -39.67 -18.20
N VAL A 277 9.11 -38.66 -17.80
CA VAL A 277 9.46 -37.70 -16.74
C VAL A 277 8.52 -37.81 -15.53
N THR A 278 7.27 -38.24 -15.73
CA THR A 278 6.23 -38.20 -14.70
C THR A 278 6.04 -39.52 -13.96
N ASN A 279 6.02 -39.47 -12.62
CA ASN A 279 5.66 -40.62 -11.79
C ASN A 279 4.14 -40.90 -11.88
N VAL A 280 3.73 -42.10 -11.42
CA VAL A 280 2.32 -42.55 -11.52
C VAL A 280 1.38 -41.60 -10.78
N GLU A 281 1.75 -41.19 -9.56
CA GLU A 281 0.93 -40.31 -8.72
C GLU A 281 0.66 -38.93 -9.35
N TYR A 282 1.70 -38.31 -9.91
CA TYR A 282 1.56 -37.02 -10.59
C TYR A 282 0.75 -37.15 -11.89
N ARG A 283 0.90 -38.26 -12.61
CA ARG A 283 0.11 -38.54 -13.81
C ARG A 283 -1.38 -38.70 -13.50
N ASP A 284 -1.71 -39.39 -12.41
CA ASP A 284 -3.09 -39.51 -11.93
C ASP A 284 -3.67 -38.14 -11.54
N MET A 285 -2.85 -37.27 -10.96
CA MET A 285 -3.21 -35.89 -10.62
C MET A 285 -3.55 -35.05 -11.86
N LEU A 286 -2.70 -35.13 -12.90
CA LEU A 286 -2.93 -34.45 -14.17
C LEU A 286 -4.20 -34.96 -14.86
N GLN A 287 -4.42 -36.28 -14.87
CA GLN A 287 -5.63 -36.88 -15.46
C GLN A 287 -6.91 -36.42 -14.74
N LYS A 288 -6.93 -36.46 -13.40
CA LYS A 288 -8.06 -35.96 -12.60
C LYS A 288 -8.38 -34.49 -12.90
N THR A 289 -7.34 -33.70 -13.16
CA THR A 289 -7.50 -32.28 -13.50
C THR A 289 -8.14 -32.10 -14.88
N ILE A 290 -7.74 -32.90 -15.88
CA ILE A 290 -8.37 -32.92 -17.21
C ILE A 290 -9.86 -33.27 -17.08
N ASP A 291 -10.18 -34.31 -16.32
CA ASP A 291 -11.57 -34.73 -16.12
C ASP A 291 -12.38 -33.63 -15.41
N ALA A 292 -11.80 -32.96 -14.41
CA ALA A 292 -12.42 -31.83 -13.72
C ALA A 292 -12.66 -30.63 -14.65
N CYS A 293 -11.73 -30.33 -15.57
CA CYS A 293 -11.92 -29.29 -16.59
C CYS A 293 -13.14 -29.58 -17.47
N TYR A 294 -13.29 -30.82 -17.96
CA TYR A 294 -14.43 -31.21 -18.79
C TYR A 294 -15.75 -31.15 -18.02
N ILE A 295 -15.79 -31.67 -16.78
CA ILE A 295 -16.99 -31.60 -15.93
C ILE A 295 -17.42 -30.15 -15.71
N LYS A 296 -16.48 -29.28 -15.37
CA LYS A 296 -16.77 -27.86 -15.09
C LYS A 296 -17.22 -27.10 -16.35
N TYR A 297 -16.69 -27.45 -17.52
CA TYR A 297 -17.12 -26.89 -18.79
C TYR A 297 -18.51 -27.36 -19.21
N LEU A 298 -18.88 -28.60 -18.90
CA LEU A 298 -20.20 -29.16 -19.23
C LEU A 298 -21.31 -28.72 -18.26
N MET A 299 -20.97 -28.38 -17.02
CA MET A 299 -21.93 -28.01 -15.97
C MET A 299 -22.06 -26.49 -15.73
N GLY A 300 -21.18 -25.66 -16.29
CA GLY A 300 -21.15 -24.21 -16.11
C GLY A 300 -21.52 -23.45 -17.38
#